data_AF-A0A2G1Z070-F1
#
_entry.id   AF-A0A2G1Z070-F1
#
_cell.length_a   1.000
_cell.length_b   1.000
_cell.length_c   1.000
_cell.angle_alpha   90.00
_cell.angle_beta   90.00
_cell.angle_gamma   90.00
#
_symmetry.space_group_name_H-M   'P 1'
#
loop_
_entity.id
_entity.type
_entity.pdbx_description
1 polymer ?
#
loop_
_entity_poly.entity_id
_entity_poly.type
_entity_poly.pdbx_seq_one_letter_code
_entity_poly.pdbx_strand_id
1 'polypeptide(L)'
;MGWKGTVRSLESSMKRAARDAERQRKQNEKLQVLAEAEATVAAFNEYIEQITGLHKERLGAPVDWVQHAEAPAPKETVSIKRYEPDARFALEIFKPNFVQRLLNTADKKREKLKRSLKEAGSKDDENQKKIQESFQKEFANWEKEKTLAGRILRNDGEAYLEAIESRSSIDKIDDLGSYVSFKITENGDLVSSINVHSDDVIPSEKYSLRQSGSLSARQMPKTEFNELYQDYVCSVILRIASEIFALLPIERLLVNAVDDLLNSKTGHIEEQMILSVAVMRKTFKDLKLSDVDPSEAMDNFVHNMNFKRTQGFAIVAPVNIEELC
;
A
#
# COMPACT_ATOMS: atom_id res chain seq x y z
N MET A 1 -48.40 39.36 -47.57
CA MET A 1 -47.84 39.36 -46.20
C MET A 1 -46.52 40.13 -46.22
N GLY A 2 -46.41 41.23 -45.47
CA GLY A 2 -45.30 42.17 -45.59
C GLY A 2 -44.06 41.76 -44.79
N TRP A 3 -42.88 41.83 -45.42
CA TRP A 3 -41.56 41.51 -44.86
C TRP A 3 -41.30 42.07 -43.45
N LYS A 4 -41.80 43.28 -43.14
CA LYS A 4 -41.67 43.90 -41.81
C LYS A 4 -42.37 43.10 -40.68
N GLY A 5 -43.45 42.38 -40.97
CA GLY A 5 -44.14 41.52 -40.01
C GLY A 5 -43.34 40.24 -39.72
N THR A 6 -42.72 39.66 -40.75
CA THR A 6 -41.85 38.49 -40.65
C THR A 6 -40.54 38.80 -39.89
N VAL A 7 -39.96 39.99 -40.08
CA VAL A 7 -38.78 40.44 -39.32
C VAL A 7 -39.11 40.62 -37.83
N ARG A 8 -40.26 41.22 -37.50
CA ARG A 8 -40.70 41.36 -36.11
C ARG A 8 -41.02 40.03 -35.43
N SER A 9 -41.58 39.06 -36.17
CA SER A 9 -41.80 37.71 -35.62
C SER A 9 -40.48 36.98 -35.38
N LEU A 10 -39.50 37.12 -36.28
CA LEU A 10 -38.13 36.60 -36.10
C LEU A 10 -37.41 37.25 -34.90
N GLU A 11 -37.47 38.57 -34.74
CA GLU A 11 -36.88 39.23 -33.56
C GLU A 11 -37.54 38.75 -32.25
N SER A 12 -38.86 38.52 -32.27
CA SER A 12 -39.58 38.03 -31.10
C SER A 12 -39.25 36.57 -30.75
N SER A 13 -39.01 35.72 -31.76
CA SER A 13 -38.58 34.34 -31.55
C SER A 13 -37.14 34.27 -31.06
N MET A 14 -36.23 35.08 -31.61
CA MET A 14 -34.85 35.21 -31.14
C MET A 14 -34.79 35.67 -29.67
N LYS A 15 -35.61 36.65 -29.27
CA LYS A 15 -35.70 37.11 -27.87
C LYS A 15 -36.32 36.07 -26.92
N ARG A 16 -37.14 35.14 -27.40
CA ARG A 16 -37.64 34.01 -26.60
C ARG A 16 -36.56 32.95 -26.45
N ALA A 17 -35.93 32.55 -27.56
CA ALA A 17 -34.81 31.62 -27.56
C ALA A 17 -33.66 32.08 -26.66
N ALA A 18 -33.31 33.37 -26.69
CA ALA A 18 -32.29 33.94 -25.81
C ALA A 18 -32.66 33.86 -24.31
N ARG A 19 -33.93 34.11 -23.96
CA ARG A 19 -34.42 34.00 -22.57
C ARG A 19 -34.49 32.56 -22.09
N ASP A 20 -34.92 31.64 -22.95
CA ASP A 20 -34.98 30.22 -22.63
C ASP A 20 -33.56 29.64 -22.47
N ALA A 21 -32.62 30.03 -23.34
CA ALA A 21 -31.20 29.70 -23.19
C ALA A 21 -30.60 30.25 -21.89
N GLU A 22 -30.93 31.49 -21.51
CA GLU A 22 -30.47 32.07 -20.24
C GLU A 22 -31.04 31.34 -19.00
N ARG A 23 -32.32 30.93 -19.06
CA ARG A 23 -32.95 30.12 -18.00
C ARG A 23 -32.30 28.74 -17.88
N GLN A 24 -32.07 28.06 -19.01
CA GLN A 24 -31.37 26.78 -19.04
C GLN A 24 -29.96 26.91 -18.49
N ARG A 25 -29.24 27.97 -18.87
CA ARG A 25 -27.90 28.24 -18.35
C ARG A 25 -27.90 28.42 -16.83
N LYS A 26 -28.78 29.26 -16.28
CA LYS A 26 -28.93 29.46 -14.82
C LYS A 26 -29.32 28.17 -14.10
N GLN A 27 -30.15 27.33 -14.71
CA GLN A 27 -30.53 26.04 -14.14
C GLN A 27 -29.34 25.07 -14.12
N ASN A 28 -28.58 25.00 -15.21
CA ASN A 28 -27.37 24.17 -15.29
C ASN A 28 -26.30 24.64 -14.31
N GLU A 29 -26.07 25.95 -14.17
CA GLU A 29 -25.15 26.53 -13.18
C GLU A 29 -25.56 26.12 -11.75
N LYS A 30 -26.86 26.20 -11.42
CA LYS A 30 -27.36 25.73 -10.11
C LYS A 30 -27.14 24.24 -9.88
N LEU A 31 -27.37 23.42 -10.89
CA LEU A 31 -27.14 21.97 -10.81
C LEU A 31 -25.65 21.63 -10.65
N GLN A 32 -24.76 22.36 -11.33
CA GLN A 32 -23.32 22.20 -11.17
C GLN A 32 -22.88 22.56 -9.75
N VAL A 33 -23.29 23.71 -9.22
CA VAL A 33 -22.94 24.13 -7.85
C VAL A 33 -23.45 23.13 -6.81
N LEU A 34 -24.64 22.57 -7.00
CA LEU A 34 -25.17 21.52 -6.12
C LEU A 34 -24.32 20.25 -6.20
N ALA A 35 -24.02 19.78 -7.42
CA ALA A 35 -23.23 18.56 -7.62
C ALA A 35 -21.81 18.70 -7.06
N GLU A 36 -21.18 19.87 -7.23
CA GLU A 36 -19.88 20.18 -6.62
C GLU A 36 -19.96 20.18 -5.09
N ALA A 37 -21.01 20.78 -4.51
CA ALA A 37 -21.20 20.78 -3.06
C ALA A 37 -21.45 19.36 -2.50
N GLU A 38 -22.25 18.55 -3.19
CA GLU A 38 -22.48 17.14 -2.85
C GLU A 38 -21.19 16.32 -2.94
N ALA A 39 -20.40 16.50 -4.00
CA ALA A 39 -19.12 15.83 -4.18
C ALA A 39 -18.12 16.18 -3.07
N THR A 40 -18.04 17.46 -2.67
CA THR A 40 -17.16 17.88 -1.57
C THR A 40 -17.56 17.27 -0.23
N VAL A 41 -18.86 17.22 0.07
CA VAL A 41 -19.35 16.59 1.31
C VAL A 41 -19.12 15.07 1.29
N ALA A 42 -19.33 14.42 0.14
CA ALA A 42 -19.07 13.00 -0.02
C ALA A 42 -17.57 12.67 0.16
N ALA A 43 -16.68 13.41 -0.50
CA ALA A 43 -15.23 13.23 -0.37
C ALA A 43 -14.74 13.44 1.07
N PHE A 44 -15.29 14.43 1.77
CA PHE A 44 -14.99 14.64 3.18
C PHE A 44 -15.41 13.44 4.04
N ASN A 45 -16.65 12.96 3.88
CA ASN A 45 -17.15 11.82 4.67
C ASN A 45 -16.37 10.54 4.37
N GLU A 46 -16.04 10.28 3.10
CA GLU A 46 -15.22 9.14 2.67
C GLU A 46 -13.82 9.21 3.29
N TYR A 47 -13.19 10.40 3.31
CA TYR A 47 -11.90 10.59 3.96
C TYR A 47 -11.95 10.32 5.46
N ILE A 48 -12.97 10.83 6.17
CA ILE A 48 -13.15 10.57 7.60
C ILE A 48 -13.37 9.07 7.86
N GLU A 49 -14.17 8.39 7.04
CA GLU A 49 -14.38 6.94 7.14
C GLU A 49 -13.09 6.16 6.87
N GLN A 50 -12.27 6.58 5.90
CA GLN A 50 -10.99 5.97 5.58
C GLN A 50 -10.04 6.04 6.78
N ILE A 51 -9.79 7.23 7.33
CA ILE A 51 -8.80 7.41 8.41
C ILE A 51 -9.27 6.79 9.73
N THR A 52 -10.56 6.83 10.05
CA THR A 52 -11.10 6.17 11.26
C THR A 52 -11.30 4.66 11.08
N GLY A 53 -11.32 4.18 9.82
CA GLY A 53 -11.57 2.80 9.43
C GLY A 53 -10.34 1.97 9.05
N LEU A 54 -9.12 2.51 9.14
CA LEU A 54 -7.86 1.82 8.77
C LEU A 54 -7.71 0.40 9.34
N HIS A 55 -8.13 0.17 10.58
CA HIS A 55 -8.09 -1.14 11.24
C HIS A 55 -8.96 -2.21 10.54
N LYS A 56 -9.97 -1.80 9.76
CA LYS A 56 -10.88 -2.71 9.04
C LYS A 56 -10.22 -3.32 7.81
N GLU A 57 -9.28 -2.60 7.21
CA GLU A 57 -8.52 -3.11 6.11
C GLU A 57 -7.58 -4.22 6.59
N ARG A 58 -7.63 -5.38 5.92
CA ARG A 58 -6.68 -6.47 6.17
C ARG A 58 -5.57 -6.42 5.13
N LEU A 59 -4.33 -6.34 5.58
CA LEU A 59 -3.18 -6.53 4.71
C LEU A 59 -2.74 -7.99 4.72
N GLY A 60 -3.07 -8.67 3.63
CA GLY A 60 -2.50 -9.96 3.27
C GLY A 60 -2.99 -11.16 4.09
N ALA A 61 -2.63 -12.34 3.58
CA ALA A 61 -2.78 -13.59 4.32
C ALA A 61 -1.63 -13.74 5.32
N PRO A 62 -1.85 -14.41 6.46
CA PRO A 62 -0.77 -14.75 7.38
C PRO A 62 0.37 -15.47 6.67
N VAL A 63 1.62 -15.07 6.97
CA VAL A 63 2.81 -15.69 6.39
C VAL A 63 3.09 -17.01 7.11
N ASP A 64 3.16 -18.09 6.34
CA ASP A 64 3.56 -19.40 6.84
C ASP A 64 5.10 -19.55 6.80
N TRP A 65 5.76 -19.14 7.88
CA TRP A 65 7.21 -19.29 8.01
C TRP A 65 7.66 -20.75 8.09
N VAL A 66 6.80 -21.67 8.54
CA VAL A 66 7.13 -23.11 8.53
C VAL A 66 7.26 -23.59 7.09
N GLN A 67 6.33 -23.20 6.22
CA GLN A 67 6.40 -23.48 4.79
C GLN A 67 7.69 -22.96 4.16
N HIS A 68 8.12 -21.74 4.49
CA HIS A 68 9.37 -21.17 3.98
C HIS A 68 10.61 -21.90 4.50
N ALA A 69 10.63 -22.28 5.78
CA ALA A 69 11.74 -23.03 6.38
C ALA A 69 11.86 -24.46 5.82
N GLU A 70 10.73 -25.10 5.52
CA GLU A 70 10.66 -26.48 5.00
C GLU A 70 10.70 -26.56 3.47
N ALA A 71 10.69 -25.42 2.76
CA ALA A 71 10.68 -25.38 1.31
C ALA A 71 11.86 -26.19 0.71
N PRO A 72 11.60 -27.08 -0.26
CA PRO A 72 12.64 -27.83 -0.94
C PRO A 72 13.49 -26.92 -1.82
N ALA A 73 14.76 -27.28 -2.01
CA ALA A 73 15.65 -26.53 -2.90
C ALA A 73 15.08 -26.50 -4.34
N PRO A 74 15.21 -25.36 -5.05
CA PRO A 74 14.81 -25.28 -6.45
C PRO A 74 15.61 -26.30 -7.27
N LYS A 75 14.98 -26.85 -8.31
CA LYS A 75 15.61 -27.84 -9.19
C LYS A 75 16.33 -27.13 -10.33
N GLU A 76 17.58 -27.51 -10.56
CA GLU A 76 18.35 -26.99 -11.69
C GLU A 76 17.69 -27.43 -13.01
N THR A 77 17.36 -26.45 -13.85
CA THR A 77 16.80 -26.72 -15.18
C THR A 77 17.94 -27.05 -16.13
N VAL A 78 17.91 -28.22 -16.75
CA VAL A 78 18.92 -28.60 -17.75
C VAL A 78 18.58 -27.97 -19.09
N SER A 79 19.51 -27.19 -19.65
CA SER A 79 19.39 -26.67 -21.02
C SER A 79 19.58 -27.79 -22.03
N ILE A 80 18.57 -28.04 -22.87
CA ILE A 80 18.68 -28.96 -24.00
C ILE A 80 19.20 -28.16 -25.20
N LYS A 81 20.42 -28.45 -25.65
CA LYS A 81 20.98 -27.86 -26.88
C LYS A 81 20.15 -28.32 -28.09
N ARG A 82 19.49 -27.38 -28.77
CA ARG A 82 18.63 -27.68 -29.94
C ARG A 82 19.13 -27.01 -31.21
N TYR A 83 19.67 -25.79 -31.11
CA TYR A 83 20.05 -25.01 -32.27
C TYR A 83 21.32 -25.58 -32.94
N GLU A 84 22.33 -25.93 -32.17
CA GLU A 84 23.60 -26.45 -32.68
C GLU A 84 23.42 -27.81 -33.40
N PRO A 85 22.70 -28.81 -32.84
CA PRO A 85 22.40 -30.05 -33.55
C PRO A 85 21.64 -29.83 -34.87
N ASP A 86 20.61 -28.98 -34.87
CA ASP A 86 19.80 -28.69 -36.06
C ASP A 86 20.63 -28.00 -37.16
N ALA A 87 21.47 -27.03 -36.77
CA ALA A 87 22.35 -26.31 -37.70
C ALA A 87 23.48 -27.22 -38.23
N ARG A 88 23.98 -28.14 -37.40
CA ARG A 88 24.99 -29.14 -37.82
C ARG A 88 24.38 -30.11 -38.83
N PHE A 89 23.19 -30.63 -38.54
CA PHE A 89 22.46 -31.49 -39.46
C PHE A 89 22.23 -30.78 -40.80
N ALA A 90 21.76 -29.53 -40.79
CA ALA A 90 21.56 -28.72 -42.00
C ALA A 90 22.84 -28.53 -42.84
N LEU A 91 24.01 -28.49 -42.21
CA LEU A 91 25.31 -28.40 -42.87
C LEU A 91 25.76 -29.75 -43.45
N GLU A 92 25.52 -30.86 -42.75
CA GLU A 92 25.87 -32.22 -43.17
C GLU A 92 25.03 -32.69 -44.37
N ILE A 93 23.74 -32.34 -44.42
CA ILE A 93 22.84 -32.74 -45.52
C ILE A 93 22.99 -31.86 -46.77
N PHE A 94 23.70 -30.74 -46.70
CA PHE A 94 23.79 -29.78 -47.79
C PHE A 94 24.57 -30.34 -48.99
N LYS A 95 23.88 -30.53 -50.12
CA LYS A 95 24.47 -30.87 -51.42
C LYS A 95 24.20 -29.75 -52.43
N PRO A 96 25.21 -29.20 -53.12
CA PRO A 96 25.01 -28.11 -54.07
C PRO A 96 24.34 -28.60 -55.37
N ASN A 97 23.36 -27.84 -55.86
CA ASN A 97 22.65 -28.15 -57.11
C ASN A 97 23.48 -27.74 -58.35
N PHE A 98 23.16 -28.29 -59.53
CA PHE A 98 23.92 -28.08 -60.78
C PHE A 98 24.13 -26.59 -61.13
N VAL A 99 23.09 -25.75 -60.95
CA VAL A 99 23.14 -24.29 -61.16
C VAL A 99 24.01 -23.57 -60.11
N GLN A 100 24.05 -24.08 -58.88
CA GLN A 100 24.85 -23.49 -57.77
C GLN A 100 26.35 -23.78 -57.92
N ARG A 101 26.70 -24.89 -58.58
CA ARG A 101 28.07 -25.20 -59.02
C ARG A 101 28.50 -24.32 -60.18
N LEU A 102 27.60 -24.09 -61.15
CA LEU A 102 27.90 -23.27 -62.34
C LEU A 102 28.07 -21.78 -62.02
N LEU A 103 27.38 -21.26 -60.99
CA LEU A 103 27.42 -19.85 -60.58
C LEU A 103 28.35 -19.57 -59.37
N ASN A 104 29.18 -20.52 -58.92
CA ASN A 104 30.06 -20.40 -57.74
C ASN A 104 29.34 -19.91 -56.44
N THR A 105 28.04 -20.17 -56.33
CA THR A 105 27.21 -19.76 -55.18
C THR A 105 27.12 -20.83 -54.09
N ALA A 106 27.56 -22.05 -54.40
CA ALA A 106 27.67 -23.16 -53.45
C ALA A 106 28.57 -22.83 -52.25
N ASP A 107 29.73 -22.20 -52.48
CA ASP A 107 30.67 -21.82 -51.42
C ASP A 107 30.09 -20.75 -50.50
N LYS A 108 29.43 -19.73 -51.08
CA LYS A 108 28.73 -18.69 -50.30
C LYS A 108 27.64 -19.29 -49.40
N LYS A 109 26.90 -20.30 -49.89
CA LYS A 109 25.86 -20.97 -49.12
C LYS A 109 26.44 -21.88 -48.03
N ARG A 110 27.56 -22.55 -48.29
CA ARG A 110 28.28 -23.35 -47.29
C ARG A 110 28.86 -22.48 -46.18
N GLU A 111 29.44 -21.33 -46.53
CA GLU A 111 29.91 -20.33 -45.56
C GLU A 111 28.77 -19.74 -44.73
N LYS A 112 27.59 -19.51 -45.34
CA LYS A 112 26.39 -19.10 -44.60
C LYS A 112 25.95 -20.17 -43.60
N LEU A 113 25.93 -21.45 -43.97
CA LEU A 113 25.57 -22.56 -43.07
C LEU A 113 26.59 -22.72 -41.93
N LYS A 114 27.90 -22.56 -42.20
CA LYS A 114 28.93 -22.53 -41.14
C LYS A 114 28.71 -21.37 -40.17
N ARG A 115 28.35 -20.19 -40.68
CA ARG A 115 28.01 -19.03 -39.85
C ARG A 115 26.78 -19.32 -38.98
N SER A 116 25.73 -19.89 -39.58
CA SER A 116 24.52 -20.27 -38.84
C SER A 116 24.78 -21.35 -37.78
N LEU A 117 25.69 -22.30 -38.01
CA LEU A 117 26.13 -23.25 -36.97
C LEU A 117 26.84 -22.54 -35.80
N LYS A 118 27.72 -21.58 -36.10
CA LYS A 118 28.38 -20.78 -35.06
C LYS A 118 27.36 -19.94 -34.26
N GLU A 119 26.44 -19.27 -34.96
CA GLU A 119 25.36 -18.50 -34.33
C GLU A 119 24.43 -19.39 -33.50
N ALA A 120 24.15 -20.61 -33.96
CA ALA A 120 23.34 -21.58 -33.24
C ALA A 120 24.02 -22.07 -31.95
N GLY A 121 25.32 -22.37 -31.99
CA GLY A 121 26.10 -22.66 -30.79
C GLY A 121 26.09 -21.51 -29.79
N SER A 122 26.30 -20.27 -30.27
CA SER A 122 26.21 -19.08 -29.41
C SER A 122 24.82 -18.89 -28.80
N LYS A 123 23.73 -19.23 -29.51
CA LYS A 123 22.37 -19.18 -28.98
C LYS A 123 22.10 -20.24 -27.91
N ASP A 124 22.56 -21.48 -28.12
CA ASP A 124 22.46 -22.54 -27.10
C ASP A 124 23.25 -22.16 -25.84
N ASP A 125 24.46 -21.60 -26.00
CA ASP A 125 25.29 -21.15 -24.89
C ASP A 125 24.66 -19.93 -24.16
N GLU A 126 24.06 -18.99 -24.88
CA GLU A 126 23.34 -17.86 -24.28
C GLU A 126 22.11 -18.33 -23.48
N ASN A 127 21.36 -19.29 -24.01
CA ASN A 127 20.23 -19.89 -23.31
C ASN A 127 20.67 -20.64 -22.05
N GLN A 128 21.74 -21.42 -22.14
CA GLN A 128 22.33 -22.10 -20.99
C GLN A 128 22.76 -21.09 -19.92
N LYS A 129 23.42 -20.01 -20.31
CA LYS A 129 23.82 -18.94 -19.39
C LYS A 129 22.61 -18.30 -18.70
N LYS A 130 21.54 -17.97 -19.45
CA LYS A 130 20.30 -17.41 -18.87
C LYS A 130 19.65 -18.34 -17.85
N ILE A 131 19.58 -19.63 -18.16
CA ILE A 131 19.02 -20.65 -17.25
C ILE A 131 19.87 -20.77 -15.98
N GLN A 132 21.20 -20.77 -16.12
CA GLN A 132 22.11 -20.81 -14.98
C GLN A 132 21.99 -19.57 -14.11
N GLU A 133 21.92 -18.38 -14.72
CA GLU A 133 21.73 -17.12 -14.01
C GLU A 133 20.38 -17.05 -13.29
N SER A 134 19.29 -17.52 -13.91
CA SER A 134 17.98 -17.57 -13.27
C SER A 134 17.98 -18.54 -12.09
N PHE A 135 18.57 -19.73 -12.27
CA PHE A 135 18.70 -20.72 -11.21
C PHE A 135 19.54 -20.21 -10.03
N GLN A 136 20.68 -19.56 -10.29
CA GLN A 136 21.51 -18.97 -9.23
C GLN A 136 20.75 -17.91 -8.42
N LYS A 137 19.96 -17.06 -9.09
CA LYS A 137 19.11 -16.07 -8.41
C LYS A 137 18.01 -16.73 -7.58
N GLU A 138 17.34 -17.73 -8.14
CA GLU A 138 16.26 -18.45 -7.46
C GLU A 138 16.79 -19.23 -6.25
N PHE A 139 17.93 -19.90 -6.38
CA PHE A 139 18.60 -20.60 -5.30
C PHE A 139 19.06 -19.65 -4.19
N ALA A 140 19.69 -18.53 -4.54
CA ALA A 140 20.12 -17.54 -3.56
C ALA A 140 18.94 -16.91 -2.80
N ASN A 141 17.82 -16.64 -3.49
CA ASN A 141 16.61 -16.17 -2.84
C ASN A 141 16.02 -17.23 -1.93
N TRP A 142 15.91 -18.48 -2.39
CA TRP A 142 15.43 -19.60 -1.57
C TRP A 142 16.27 -19.76 -0.30
N GLU A 143 17.60 -19.70 -0.40
CA GLU A 143 18.51 -19.84 0.75
C GLU A 143 18.32 -18.71 1.77
N LYS A 144 18.20 -17.46 1.29
CA LYS A 144 17.89 -16.29 2.13
C LYS A 144 16.56 -16.47 2.85
N GLU A 145 15.51 -16.80 2.12
CA GLU A 145 14.15 -16.95 2.67
C GLU A 145 14.07 -18.08 3.69
N LYS A 146 14.70 -19.22 3.40
CA LYS A 146 14.77 -20.35 4.31
C LYS A 146 15.53 -20.01 5.58
N THR A 147 16.63 -19.27 5.46
CA THR A 147 17.44 -18.83 6.60
C THR A 147 16.68 -17.84 7.48
N LEU A 148 16.05 -16.83 6.87
CA LEU A 148 15.21 -15.85 7.55
C LEU A 148 14.07 -16.54 8.30
N ALA A 149 13.32 -17.41 7.62
CA ALA A 149 12.24 -18.20 8.21
C ALA A 149 12.71 -19.00 9.43
N GLY A 150 13.86 -19.70 9.30
CA GLY A 150 14.43 -20.46 10.41
C GLY A 150 14.84 -19.61 11.61
N ARG A 151 15.30 -18.38 11.39
CA ARG A 151 15.65 -17.42 12.47
C ARG A 151 14.39 -16.89 13.16
N ILE A 152 13.36 -16.51 12.39
CA ILE A 152 12.06 -16.05 12.90
C ILE A 152 11.42 -17.11 13.80
N LEU A 153 11.42 -18.37 13.37
CA LEU A 153 10.86 -19.49 14.15
C LEU A 153 11.63 -19.79 15.45
N ARG A 154 12.86 -19.29 15.58
CA ARG A 154 13.67 -19.36 16.82
C ARG A 154 13.58 -18.10 17.68
N ASN A 155 12.65 -17.20 17.36
CA ASN A 155 12.45 -15.91 18.03
C ASN A 155 13.67 -14.98 17.99
N ASP A 156 14.38 -14.95 16.86
CA ASP A 156 15.44 -13.98 16.61
C ASP A 156 14.84 -12.60 16.28
N GLY A 157 15.03 -11.63 17.18
CA GLY A 157 14.50 -10.28 17.02
C GLY A 157 15.05 -9.53 15.80
N GLU A 158 16.32 -9.74 15.43
CA GLU A 158 16.90 -9.13 14.23
C GLU A 158 16.23 -9.68 12.96
N ALA A 159 15.83 -10.95 12.98
CA ALA A 159 15.10 -11.56 11.88
C ALA A 159 13.67 -11.01 11.77
N TYR A 160 13.06 -10.55 12.86
CA TYR A 160 11.79 -9.86 12.82
C TYR A 160 11.92 -8.50 12.11
N LEU A 161 12.95 -7.73 12.44
CA LEU A 161 13.22 -6.43 11.79
C LEU A 161 13.50 -6.62 10.30
N GLU A 162 14.33 -7.61 9.92
CA GLU A 162 14.62 -7.95 8.52
C GLU A 162 13.35 -8.33 7.74
N ALA A 163 12.44 -9.08 8.35
CA ALA A 163 11.16 -9.43 7.73
C ALA A 163 10.23 -8.22 7.56
N ILE A 164 10.20 -7.31 8.54
CA ILE A 164 9.40 -6.08 8.48
C ILE A 164 9.92 -5.19 7.35
N GLU A 165 11.23 -4.93 7.28
CA GLU A 165 11.82 -4.08 6.25
C GLU A 165 11.65 -4.65 4.84
N SER A 166 11.70 -5.98 4.68
CA SER A 166 11.64 -6.63 3.36
C SER A 166 10.22 -6.90 2.84
N ARG A 167 9.24 -7.09 3.73
CA ARG A 167 7.90 -7.58 3.36
C ARG A 167 6.75 -6.71 3.85
N SER A 168 6.94 -5.90 4.89
CA SER A 168 5.85 -5.05 5.38
C SER A 168 5.56 -3.92 4.38
N SER A 169 4.30 -3.52 4.31
CA SER A 169 3.90 -2.30 3.58
C SER A 169 3.51 -1.18 4.56
N ILE A 170 3.93 -1.31 5.83
CA ILE A 170 3.66 -0.37 6.91
C ILE A 170 4.26 1.01 6.58
N ASP A 171 5.41 1.04 5.92
CA ASP A 171 6.05 2.29 5.50
C ASP A 171 5.35 2.97 4.31
N LYS A 172 4.45 2.26 3.62
CA LYS A 172 3.66 2.77 2.48
C LYS A 172 2.27 3.22 2.88
N ILE A 173 1.98 3.33 4.18
CA ILE A 173 0.74 3.94 4.61
C ILE A 173 0.92 5.48 4.53
N ASP A 174 1.16 5.96 3.31
CA ASP A 174 1.26 7.39 2.95
C ASP A 174 -0.01 8.14 3.38
N ASP A 175 -1.15 7.43 3.48
CA ASP A 175 -2.44 7.92 3.97
C ASP A 175 -2.47 8.22 5.49
N LEU A 176 -1.45 7.82 6.26
CA LEU A 176 -1.36 8.13 7.71
C LEU A 176 -0.57 9.40 8.00
N GLY A 177 0.14 9.96 7.02
CA GLY A 177 1.12 11.02 7.31
C GLY A 177 2.02 10.63 8.48
N SER A 178 2.40 9.36 8.61
CA SER A 178 3.01 8.82 9.82
C SER A 178 4.25 8.01 9.51
N TYR A 179 5.31 8.17 10.29
CA TYR A 179 6.47 7.28 10.24
C TYR A 179 6.36 6.22 11.34
N VAL A 180 6.60 4.96 10.97
CA VAL A 180 6.64 3.83 11.91
C VAL A 180 8.08 3.37 12.10
N SER A 181 8.47 3.14 13.34
CA SER A 181 9.75 2.54 13.69
C SER A 181 9.55 1.29 14.53
N PHE A 182 10.45 0.32 14.35
CA PHE A 182 10.44 -0.95 15.04
C PHE A 182 11.73 -1.15 15.82
N LYS A 183 11.60 -1.68 17.04
CA LYS A 183 12.73 -2.00 17.91
C LYS A 183 12.46 -3.30 18.67
N ILE A 184 13.53 -3.98 19.04
CA ILE A 184 13.48 -5.16 19.91
C ILE A 184 13.94 -4.74 21.30
N THR A 185 13.19 -5.11 22.34
CA THR A 185 13.59 -4.88 23.73
C THR A 185 14.70 -5.86 24.14
N GLU A 186 15.34 -5.60 25.28
CA GLU A 186 16.33 -6.53 25.85
C GLU A 186 15.77 -7.94 26.09
N ASN A 187 14.46 -8.06 26.32
CA ASN A 187 13.76 -9.32 26.54
C ASN A 187 13.27 -9.99 25.23
N GLY A 188 13.56 -9.40 24.07
CA GLY A 188 13.19 -9.94 22.76
C GLY A 188 11.80 -9.54 22.27
N ASP A 189 11.12 -8.60 22.93
CA ASP A 189 9.79 -8.15 22.52
C ASP A 189 9.86 -7.10 21.42
N LEU A 190 8.94 -7.19 20.46
CA LEU A 190 8.81 -6.20 19.40
C LEU A 190 8.03 -4.98 19.90
N VAL A 191 8.62 -3.81 19.70
CA VAL A 191 8.02 -2.50 19.96
C VAL A 191 7.88 -1.75 18.65
N SER A 192 6.67 -1.30 18.36
CA SER A 192 6.35 -0.38 17.27
C SER A 192 6.10 1.01 17.85
N SER A 193 6.69 2.04 17.25
CA SER A 193 6.39 3.44 17.55
C SER A 193 5.93 4.15 16.27
N ILE A 194 4.75 4.74 16.30
CA ILE A 194 4.12 5.50 15.20
C ILE A 194 4.01 6.97 15.62
N ASN A 195 4.53 7.88 14.80
CA ASN A 195 4.23 9.31 14.93
C ASN A 195 2.97 9.61 14.10
N VAL A 196 1.88 10.05 14.75
CA VAL A 196 0.55 10.14 14.13
C VAL A 196 0.24 11.49 13.45
N HIS A 197 1.14 12.48 13.57
CA HIS A 197 1.03 13.83 12.99
C HIS A 197 -0.40 14.42 12.98
N SER A 198 -0.97 14.65 14.17
CA SER A 198 -2.41 14.91 14.33
C SER A 198 -2.96 16.11 13.55
N ASP A 199 -2.16 17.17 13.45
CA ASP A 199 -2.57 18.45 12.86
C ASP A 199 -2.67 18.38 11.33
N ASP A 200 -2.05 17.39 10.70
CA ASP A 200 -2.02 17.21 9.25
C ASP A 200 -3.08 16.21 8.76
N VAL A 201 -3.48 15.25 9.60
CA VAL A 201 -4.39 14.16 9.21
C VAL A 201 -5.86 14.51 9.45
N ILE A 202 -6.22 15.11 10.59
CA ILE A 202 -7.62 15.40 10.90
C ILE A 202 -8.00 16.79 10.34
N PRO A 203 -9.00 16.92 9.46
CA PRO A 203 -9.37 18.21 8.89
C PRO A 203 -9.90 19.16 9.97
N SER A 204 -9.43 20.42 9.93
CA SER A 204 -9.88 21.46 10.85
C SER A 204 -11.27 22.02 10.53
N GLU A 205 -11.73 21.86 9.30
CA GLU A 205 -13.06 22.24 8.82
C GLU A 205 -13.93 21.02 8.53
N LYS A 206 -15.25 21.22 8.59
CA LYS A 206 -16.24 20.24 8.14
C LYS A 206 -17.21 20.83 7.12
N TYR A 207 -17.66 19.97 6.22
CA TYR A 207 -18.52 20.34 5.11
C TYR A 207 -19.93 19.76 5.28
N SER A 208 -20.94 20.56 4.95
CA SER A 208 -22.35 20.14 4.97
C SER A 208 -23.16 20.89 3.92
N LEU A 209 -24.30 20.34 3.52
CA LEU A 209 -25.25 21.02 2.63
C LEU A 209 -26.23 21.88 3.43
N ARG A 210 -26.45 23.11 2.98
CA ARG A 210 -27.55 23.95 3.47
C ARG A 210 -28.87 23.50 2.84
N GLN A 211 -30.00 23.88 3.44
CA GLN A 211 -31.34 23.67 2.85
C GLN A 211 -31.48 24.25 1.44
N SER A 212 -30.67 25.26 1.09
CA SER A 212 -30.61 25.86 -0.25
C SER A 212 -29.80 25.05 -1.28
N GLY A 213 -29.16 23.94 -0.89
CA GLY A 213 -28.27 23.15 -1.74
C GLY A 213 -26.85 23.70 -1.88
N SER A 214 -26.51 24.79 -1.17
CA SER A 214 -25.17 25.37 -1.19
C SER A 214 -24.26 24.74 -0.12
N LEU A 215 -22.96 24.69 -0.41
CA LEU A 215 -21.93 24.20 0.51
C LEU A 215 -21.83 25.10 1.75
N SER A 216 -21.70 24.47 2.92
CA SER A 216 -21.37 25.12 4.18
C SER A 216 -20.09 24.51 4.75
N ALA A 217 -19.01 25.28 4.70
CA ALA A 217 -17.79 25.01 5.45
C ALA A 217 -17.86 25.71 6.82
N ARG A 218 -17.50 25.00 7.88
CA ARG A 218 -17.41 25.55 9.25
C ARG A 218 -16.24 24.91 9.98
N GLN A 219 -15.65 25.65 10.91
CA GLN A 219 -14.67 25.09 11.84
C GLN A 219 -15.26 23.89 12.58
N MET A 220 -14.49 22.81 12.65
CA MET A 220 -14.87 21.64 13.43
C MET A 220 -14.87 21.99 14.93
N PRO A 221 -15.94 21.65 15.68
CA PRO A 221 -15.92 21.76 17.13
C PRO A 221 -14.77 20.94 17.70
N LYS A 222 -14.04 21.51 18.68
CA LYS A 222 -12.87 20.84 19.28
C LYS A 222 -13.17 19.43 19.79
N THR A 223 -14.36 19.21 20.34
CA THR A 223 -14.77 17.89 20.82
C THR A 223 -14.88 16.86 19.70
N GLU A 224 -15.47 17.24 18.56
CA GLU A 224 -15.64 16.37 17.39
C GLU A 224 -14.29 16.07 16.75
N PHE A 225 -13.40 17.07 16.67
CA PHE A 225 -12.01 16.87 16.24
C PHE A 225 -11.29 15.85 17.12
N ASN A 226 -11.37 15.99 18.44
CA ASN A 226 -10.68 15.09 19.36
C ASN A 226 -11.21 13.66 19.29
N GLU A 227 -12.51 13.46 19.06
CA GLU A 227 -13.12 12.13 18.88
C GLU A 227 -12.59 11.46 17.62
N LEU A 228 -12.64 12.17 16.47
CA LEU A 228 -12.07 11.67 15.22
C LEU A 228 -10.57 11.36 15.36
N TYR A 229 -9.85 12.20 16.10
CA TYR A 229 -8.44 11.99 16.37
C TYR A 229 -8.21 10.74 17.23
N GLN A 230 -9.04 10.50 18.25
CA GLN A 230 -8.97 9.27 19.05
C GLN A 230 -9.20 8.02 18.21
N ASP A 231 -10.25 8.03 17.40
CA ASP A 231 -10.61 6.90 16.55
C ASP A 231 -9.52 6.61 15.52
N TYR A 232 -8.97 7.65 14.90
CA TYR A 232 -7.82 7.55 14.00
C TYR A 232 -6.61 6.89 14.67
N VAL A 233 -6.15 7.42 15.81
CA VAL A 233 -4.96 6.89 16.51
C VAL A 233 -5.17 5.43 16.91
N CYS A 234 -6.33 5.10 17.47
CA CYS A 234 -6.64 3.72 17.87
C CYS A 234 -6.76 2.79 16.66
N SER A 235 -7.31 3.28 15.55
CA SER A 235 -7.42 2.55 14.28
C SER A 235 -6.05 2.23 13.70
N VAL A 236 -5.10 3.18 13.74
CA VAL A 236 -3.70 2.97 13.33
C VAL A 236 -3.02 1.89 14.18
N ILE A 237 -3.21 1.91 15.50
CA ILE A 237 -2.62 0.90 16.39
C ILE A 237 -3.13 -0.51 16.03
N LEU A 238 -4.44 -0.67 15.84
CA LEU A 238 -5.03 -1.95 15.46
C LEU A 238 -4.55 -2.38 14.06
N ARG A 239 -4.37 -1.45 13.13
CA ARG A 239 -3.82 -1.71 11.81
C ARG A 239 -2.40 -2.26 11.90
N ILE A 240 -1.51 -1.60 12.64
CA ILE A 240 -0.13 -2.07 12.87
C ILE A 240 -0.14 -3.48 13.49
N ALA A 241 -0.96 -3.69 14.52
CA ALA A 241 -1.07 -5.01 15.14
C ALA A 241 -1.54 -6.09 14.15
N SER A 242 -2.52 -5.78 13.30
CA SER A 242 -3.01 -6.66 12.24
C SER A 242 -1.88 -7.08 11.29
N GLU A 243 -1.12 -6.11 10.79
CA GLU A 243 -0.01 -6.32 9.85
C GLU A 243 1.10 -7.17 10.47
N ILE A 244 1.52 -6.79 11.67
CA ILE A 244 2.60 -7.48 12.38
C ILE A 244 2.19 -8.90 12.75
N PHE A 245 0.95 -9.14 13.18
CA PHE A 245 0.48 -10.49 13.47
C PHE A 245 0.25 -11.34 12.23
N ALA A 246 -0.05 -10.74 11.07
CA ALA A 246 -0.07 -11.47 9.80
C ALA A 246 1.36 -11.82 9.35
N LEU A 247 2.32 -10.92 9.55
CA LEU A 247 3.69 -11.10 9.10
C LEU A 247 4.51 -12.00 10.02
N LEU A 248 4.48 -11.81 11.34
CA LEU A 248 5.38 -12.46 12.28
C LEU A 248 4.63 -13.42 13.20
N PRO A 249 5.24 -14.51 13.70
CA PRO A 249 4.62 -15.45 14.64
C PRO A 249 4.83 -15.06 16.11
N ILE A 250 4.71 -13.76 16.46
CA ILE A 250 4.89 -13.26 17.83
C ILE A 250 3.58 -13.28 18.64
N GLU A 251 3.63 -13.52 19.94
CA GLU A 251 2.41 -13.58 20.78
C GLU A 251 1.95 -12.22 21.30
N ARG A 252 2.86 -11.25 21.41
CA ARG A 252 2.58 -9.91 21.93
C ARG A 252 3.35 -8.84 21.16
N LEU A 253 2.78 -7.65 21.08
CA LEU A 253 3.33 -6.48 20.42
C LEU A 253 3.08 -5.25 21.31
N LEU A 254 4.10 -4.44 21.56
CA LEU A 254 3.91 -3.10 22.15
C LEU A 254 3.76 -2.10 21.00
N VAL A 255 2.69 -1.32 21.00
CA VAL A 255 2.50 -0.22 20.05
C VAL A 255 2.40 1.09 20.82
N ASN A 256 3.24 2.05 20.45
CA ASN A 256 3.26 3.38 21.01
C ASN A 256 2.87 4.38 19.93
N ALA A 257 1.85 5.20 20.19
CA ALA A 257 1.58 6.39 19.40
C ALA A 257 2.25 7.60 20.06
N VAL A 258 3.02 8.33 19.26
CA VAL A 258 3.66 9.60 19.63
C VAL A 258 3.12 10.70 18.74
N ASP A 259 3.17 11.92 19.26
CA ASP A 259 2.74 13.11 18.55
C ASP A 259 3.69 14.27 18.88
N ASP A 260 3.76 15.24 17.98
CA ASP A 260 4.66 16.39 18.07
C ASP A 260 4.03 17.48 18.96
N LEU A 261 4.26 17.39 20.27
CA LEU A 261 3.65 18.28 21.24
C LEU A 261 4.61 19.37 21.72
N LEU A 262 4.08 20.57 21.94
CA LEU A 262 4.83 21.66 22.55
C LEU A 262 5.15 21.32 24.01
N ASN A 263 6.43 21.10 24.29
CA ASN A 263 6.92 20.98 25.65
C ASN A 263 6.89 22.36 26.33
N SER A 264 5.92 22.55 27.22
CA SER A 264 5.74 23.82 27.94
C SER A 264 6.92 24.25 28.83
N LYS A 265 7.85 23.34 29.15
CA LYS A 265 9.06 23.63 29.95
C LYS A 265 10.22 24.10 29.09
N THR A 266 10.39 23.55 27.90
CA THR A 266 11.52 23.86 26.99
C THR A 266 11.13 24.85 25.89
N GLY A 267 9.83 24.95 25.58
CA GLY A 267 9.30 25.74 24.46
C GLY A 267 9.54 25.08 23.09
N HIS A 268 10.05 23.85 23.05
CA HIS A 268 10.30 23.09 21.83
C HIS A 268 9.17 22.11 21.54
N ILE A 269 8.92 21.86 20.27
CA ILE A 269 8.09 20.74 19.83
C ILE A 269 8.93 19.48 19.98
N GLU A 270 8.41 18.51 20.72
CA GLU A 270 9.09 17.25 21.02
C GLU A 270 8.10 16.10 20.81
N GLU A 271 8.59 14.97 20.31
CA GLU A 271 7.78 13.75 20.22
C GLU A 271 7.41 13.27 21.63
N GLN A 272 6.12 13.24 21.92
CA GLN A 272 5.59 12.81 23.21
C GLN A 272 4.60 11.67 23.01
N MET A 273 4.68 10.68 23.88
CA MET A 273 3.80 9.52 23.85
C MET A 273 2.41 9.88 24.34
N ILE A 274 1.40 9.60 23.52
CA ILE A 274 -0.01 9.89 23.82
C ILE A 274 -0.84 8.63 24.08
N LEU A 275 -0.38 7.49 23.57
CA LEU A 275 -0.99 6.18 23.78
C LEU A 275 0.09 5.09 23.72
N SER A 276 0.03 4.15 24.66
CA SER A 276 0.86 2.93 24.66
C SER A 276 -0.03 1.74 24.92
N VAL A 277 0.08 0.68 24.11
CA VAL A 277 -0.81 -0.49 24.15
C VAL A 277 0.00 -1.77 23.99
N ALA A 278 -0.17 -2.71 24.92
CA ALA A 278 0.33 -4.08 24.78
C ALA A 278 -0.76 -4.96 24.16
N VAL A 279 -0.60 -5.27 22.87
CA VAL A 279 -1.57 -6.05 22.10
C VAL A 279 -1.19 -7.53 22.17
N MET A 280 -2.10 -8.36 22.67
CA MET A 280 -1.93 -9.83 22.70
C MET A 280 -2.57 -10.45 21.46
N ARG A 281 -1.84 -11.31 20.74
CA ARG A 281 -2.33 -11.99 19.53
C ARG A 281 -3.65 -12.71 19.77
N LYS A 282 -3.76 -13.42 20.90
CA LYS A 282 -4.96 -14.19 21.25
C LYS A 282 -6.19 -13.29 21.31
N THR A 283 -6.12 -12.24 22.12
CA THR A 283 -7.21 -11.26 22.26
C THR A 283 -7.52 -10.56 20.94
N PHE A 284 -6.48 -10.18 20.18
CA PHE A 284 -6.64 -9.53 18.87
C PHE A 284 -7.39 -10.41 17.86
N LYS A 285 -7.11 -11.72 17.83
CA LYS A 285 -7.79 -12.68 16.94
C LYS A 285 -9.28 -12.81 17.22
N ASP A 286 -9.71 -12.58 18.46
CA ASP A 286 -11.11 -12.69 18.86
C ASP A 286 -11.91 -11.42 18.52
N LEU A 287 -11.24 -10.31 18.17
CA LEU A 287 -11.89 -9.07 17.75
C LEU A 287 -12.50 -9.19 16.35
N LYS A 288 -13.72 -8.71 16.20
CA LYS A 288 -14.36 -8.51 14.89
C LYS A 288 -14.03 -7.10 14.37
N LEU A 289 -12.86 -6.95 13.75
CA LEU A 289 -12.33 -5.66 13.30
C LEU A 289 -13.29 -4.85 12.40
N SER A 290 -14.15 -5.50 11.61
CA SER A 290 -15.11 -4.79 10.76
C SER A 290 -16.21 -4.03 11.52
N ASP A 291 -16.47 -4.44 12.77
CA ASP A 291 -17.65 -4.03 13.54
C ASP A 291 -17.26 -3.34 14.86
N VAL A 292 -15.99 -3.38 15.26
CA VAL A 292 -15.52 -2.81 16.52
C VAL A 292 -15.23 -1.32 16.35
N ASP A 293 -15.57 -0.52 17.36
CA ASP A 293 -15.04 0.83 17.47
C ASP A 293 -13.57 0.77 17.89
N PRO A 294 -12.64 1.43 17.18
CA PRO A 294 -11.22 1.29 17.46
C PRO A 294 -10.84 1.83 18.85
N SER A 295 -11.51 2.88 19.33
CA SER A 295 -11.24 3.46 20.65
C SER A 295 -11.75 2.56 21.77
N GLU A 296 -12.94 1.99 21.63
CA GLU A 296 -13.49 1.00 22.58
C GLU A 296 -12.71 -0.32 22.55
N ALA A 297 -12.15 -0.71 21.40
CA ALA A 297 -11.35 -1.92 21.27
C ALA A 297 -10.13 -1.92 22.20
N MET A 298 -9.60 -0.73 22.54
CA MET A 298 -8.44 -0.59 23.43
C MET A 298 -8.68 -1.19 24.81
N ASP A 299 -9.93 -1.21 25.30
CA ASP A 299 -10.30 -1.79 26.60
C ASP A 299 -10.06 -3.31 26.69
N ASN A 300 -9.87 -3.98 25.56
CA ASN A 300 -9.49 -5.40 25.53
C ASN A 300 -8.01 -5.63 25.81
N PHE A 301 -7.19 -4.56 25.83
CA PHE A 301 -5.74 -4.63 25.95
C PHE A 301 -5.26 -3.84 27.16
N VAL A 302 -4.09 -4.21 27.68
CA VAL A 302 -3.42 -3.35 28.67
C VAL A 302 -2.85 -2.14 27.95
N HIS A 303 -3.33 -0.97 28.34
CA HIS A 303 -3.00 0.28 27.68
C HIS A 303 -2.88 1.42 28.69
N ASN A 304 -2.06 2.41 28.32
CA ASN A 304 -2.01 3.71 28.96
C ASN A 304 -2.58 4.73 27.96
N MET A 305 -3.80 5.18 28.20
CA MET A 305 -4.48 6.22 27.42
C MET A 305 -5.07 7.25 28.39
N ASN A 306 -4.74 8.52 28.21
CA ASN A 306 -5.38 9.61 28.94
C ASN A 306 -6.05 10.55 27.94
N PHE A 307 -7.33 10.30 27.68
CA PHE A 307 -8.11 11.05 26.71
C PHE A 307 -9.27 11.80 27.38
N LYS A 308 -9.47 13.05 26.96
CA LYS A 308 -10.67 13.82 27.33
C LYS A 308 -11.24 14.48 26.10
N ARG A 309 -12.53 14.28 25.84
CA ARG A 309 -13.29 14.89 24.73
C ARG A 309 -12.98 16.38 24.50
N THR A 310 -12.80 17.18 25.55
CA THR A 310 -12.53 18.63 25.42
C THR A 310 -11.06 19.00 25.25
N GLN A 311 -10.13 18.11 25.63
CA GLN A 311 -8.68 18.39 25.65
C GLN A 311 -7.87 17.55 24.65
N GLY A 312 -8.40 16.41 24.20
CA GLY A 312 -7.69 15.44 23.38
C GLY A 312 -6.91 14.44 24.23
N PHE A 313 -5.86 13.88 23.63
CA PHE A 313 -4.89 13.05 24.34
C PHE A 313 -4.00 13.89 25.26
N ALA A 314 -3.54 13.27 26.34
CA ALA A 314 -2.50 13.76 27.21
C ALA A 314 -1.31 12.80 27.21
N ILE A 315 -0.15 13.32 27.61
CA ILE A 315 1.10 12.54 27.68
C ILE A 315 0.93 11.36 28.64
N VAL A 316 1.39 10.19 28.23
CA VAL A 316 1.35 8.93 29.01
C VAL A 316 2.74 8.31 29.11
N ALA A 317 2.91 7.43 30.10
CA ALA A 317 4.08 6.57 30.21
C ALA A 317 3.91 5.31 29.32
N PRO A 318 5.02 4.68 28.87
CA PRO A 318 4.94 3.39 28.18
C PRO A 318 4.31 2.32 29.09
N VAL A 319 3.54 1.41 28.49
CA VAL A 319 3.06 0.21 29.18
C VAL A 319 4.27 -0.67 29.50
N ASN A 320 4.34 -1.16 30.74
CA ASN A 320 5.34 -2.15 31.11
C ASN A 320 4.88 -3.55 30.67
N ILE A 321 5.49 -4.07 29.61
CA ILE A 321 5.17 -5.40 29.08
C ILE A 321 5.56 -6.54 30.05
N GLU A 322 6.55 -6.30 30.92
CA GLU A 322 7.06 -7.34 31.83
C GLU A 322 6.04 -7.69 32.92
N GLU A 323 5.15 -6.77 33.27
CA GLU A 323 4.10 -6.96 34.27
C GLU A 323 2.90 -7.78 33.73
N LEU A 324 2.90 -8.13 32.44
CA LEU A 324 1.82 -8.86 31.76
C LEU A 324 2.06 -10.37 31.66
N CYS A 325 3.19 -10.85 32.18
CA CYS A 325 3.59 -12.26 32.14
C CYS A 325 2.98 -13.10 33.28
#